data_AF-A0A529P4H0-F1
#
_entry.id   AF-A0A529P4H0-F1
#
_cell.length_a   1.000
_cell.length_b   1.000
_cell.length_c   1.000
_cell.angle_alpha   90.00
_cell.angle_beta   90.00
_cell.angle_gamma   90.00
#
_symmetry.space_group_name_H-M   'P 1'
#
loop_
_entity.id
_entity.type
_entity.pdbx_description
1 polymer ?
#
loop_
_entity_poly.entity_id
_entity_poly.type
_entity_poly.pdbx_seq_one_letter_code
_entity_poly.pdbx_strand_id
1 'polypeptide(L)' 'LAVVRPGFSLTLNADEVDAAFEVPLRFLMDPANHARDSRMWDDLEWFFYDMPYGGQRIWGVTAGIIRTLYERLYA' A
#
# COMPACT_ATOMS: atom_id res chain seq x y z
N LEU A 1 5.29 -13.50 0.61
CA LEU A 1 6.01 -12.60 -0.33
C LEU A 1 6.21 -13.33 -1.63
N ALA A 2 6.21 -12.61 -2.74
CA ALA A 2 6.52 -13.14 -4.07
C ALA A 2 7.51 -12.19 -4.76
N VAL A 3 8.29 -12.71 -5.70
CA VAL A 3 9.25 -11.94 -6.51
C VAL A 3 8.84 -12.05 -7.97
N VAL A 4 8.68 -10.91 -8.63
CA VAL A 4 8.37 -10.85 -10.07
C VAL A 4 9.67 -11.10 -10.85
N ARG A 5 9.57 -11.90 -11.93
CA ARG A 5 10.72 -12.14 -12.81
C ARG A 5 11.07 -10.86 -13.58
N PRO A 6 12.35 -10.45 -13.65
CA PRO A 6 12.76 -9.33 -14.48
C PRO A 6 12.33 -9.53 -15.94
N GLY A 7 11.92 -8.45 -16.60
CA GLY A 7 11.41 -8.48 -17.98
C GLY A 7 9.95 -8.93 -18.11
N PHE A 8 9.23 -9.14 -17.00
CA PHE A 8 7.79 -9.37 -17.04
C PHE A 8 7.07 -8.15 -17.65
N SER A 9 6.23 -8.41 -18.65
CA SER A 9 5.38 -7.39 -19.28
C SER A 9 3.96 -7.52 -18.74
N LEU A 10 3.44 -6.43 -18.19
CA LEU A 10 2.10 -6.39 -17.59
C LEU A 10 1.07 -6.00 -18.64
N THR A 11 0.04 -6.83 -18.81
CA THR A 11 -1.16 -6.52 -19.61
C THR A 11 -2.34 -6.37 -18.66
N LEU A 12 -2.94 -5.18 -18.59
CA LEU A 12 -4.06 -4.90 -17.70
C LEU A 12 -5.38 -5.35 -18.33
N ASN A 13 -6.27 -5.89 -17.51
CA ASN A 13 -7.66 -6.03 -17.86
C ASN A 13 -8.38 -4.70 -17.57
N ALA A 14 -8.73 -3.95 -18.61
CA ALA A 14 -9.36 -2.63 -18.45
C ALA A 14 -10.76 -2.67 -17.82
N ASP A 15 -11.43 -3.82 -17.84
CA ASP A 15 -12.75 -3.98 -17.20
C ASP A 15 -12.65 -4.01 -15.66
N GLU A 16 -11.47 -4.28 -15.12
CA GLU A 16 -11.23 -4.43 -13.67
C GLU A 16 -10.16 -3.45 -13.15
N VAL A 17 -9.16 -3.11 -13.96
CA VAL A 17 -7.97 -2.36 -13.54
C VAL A 17 -7.79 -1.13 -14.42
N ASP A 18 -8.03 0.04 -13.82
CA ASP A 18 -7.84 1.34 -14.46
C ASP A 18 -6.36 1.70 -14.64
N ALA A 19 -5.52 1.42 -13.63
CA ALA A 19 -4.10 1.75 -13.67
C ALA A 19 -3.25 0.80 -12.82
N ALA A 20 -1.98 0.68 -13.19
CA ALA A 20 -0.94 0.04 -12.38
C ALA A 20 0.22 1.02 -12.16
N PHE A 21 0.82 0.96 -10.98
CA PHE A 21 1.95 1.79 -10.61
C PHE A 21 2.90 1.03 -9.68
N GLU A 22 4.14 1.49 -9.62
CA GLU A 22 5.18 0.92 -8.75
C GLU A 22 5.61 1.94 -7.71
N VAL A 23 5.90 1.45 -6.50
CA VAL A 23 6.45 2.26 -5.42
C VAL A 23 7.78 1.64 -4.97
N PRO A 24 8.85 2.43 -4.82
CA PRO A 24 10.11 1.92 -4.33
C PRO A 24 9.94 1.22 -2.99
N LEU A 25 10.43 -0.01 -2.87
CA LEU A 25 10.30 -0.77 -1.61
C LEU A 25 10.83 0.01 -0.41
N ARG A 26 11.94 0.74 -0.56
CA ARG A 26 12.51 1.60 0.49
C ARG A 26 11.53 2.66 1.02
N PHE A 27 10.62 3.16 0.18
CA PHE A 27 9.61 4.13 0.59
C PHE A 27 8.56 3.44 1.47
N LEU A 28 8.10 2.26 1.03
CA LEU A 28 7.11 1.45 1.75
C LEU A 28 7.65 0.87 3.07
N MET A 29 8.96 0.75 3.24
CA MET A 29 9.58 0.21 4.45
C MET A 29 10.12 1.31 5.39
N ASP A 30 9.90 2.58 5.06
CA ASP A 30 10.25 3.69 5.95
C ASP A 30 9.04 4.05 6.82
N PRO A 31 9.10 3.86 8.15
CA PRO A 31 7.97 4.15 9.03
C PRO A 31 7.56 5.62 9.01
N ALA A 32 8.42 6.55 8.57
CA ALA A 32 8.06 7.95 8.41
C ALA A 32 6.96 8.16 7.35
N ASN A 33 6.79 7.21 6.42
CA ASN A 33 5.75 7.26 5.39
C ASN A 33 4.45 6.56 5.82
N HIS A 34 4.37 6.02 7.03
CA HIS A 34 3.20 5.31 7.53
C HIS A 34 2.32 6.24 8.40
N ALA A 35 1.59 7.14 7.75
CA ALA A 35 0.65 7.99 8.47
C ALA A 35 -0.51 7.15 9.04
N ARG A 36 -1.05 7.56 10.19
CA ARG A 36 -2.31 7.03 10.71
C ARG A 36 -3.40 8.04 10.44
N ASP A 37 -4.50 7.56 9.92
CA ASP A 37 -5.71 8.34 9.66
C ASP A 37 -6.90 7.58 10.25
N SER A 38 -8.03 8.26 10.44
CA SER A 38 -9.25 7.66 10.97
C SER A 38 -10.48 8.08 10.19
N ARG A 39 -11.50 7.22 10.23
CA ARG A 39 -12.81 7.52 9.65
C ARG A 39 -13.91 7.01 10.55
N MET A 40 -14.94 7.83 10.73
CA MET A 40 -16.16 7.41 11.40
C MET A 40 -16.97 6.50 10.47
N TRP A 41 -17.34 5.34 10.97
CA TRP A 41 -18.22 4.38 10.32
C TRP A 41 -19.18 3.79 11.35
N ASP A 42 -20.47 4.05 11.20
CA ASP A 42 -21.54 3.54 12.07
C ASP A 42 -21.27 3.83 13.57
N ASP A 43 -20.99 5.11 13.88
CA ASP A 43 -20.59 5.63 15.20
C ASP A 43 -19.30 5.03 15.82
N LEU A 44 -18.59 4.17 15.07
CA LEU A 44 -17.28 3.66 15.45
C LEU A 44 -16.18 4.43 14.70
N GLU A 45 -15.12 4.81 15.41
CA GLU A 45 -13.92 5.38 14.79
C GLU A 45 -13.00 4.24 14.34
N TRP A 46 -12.74 4.16 13.04
CA TRP A 46 -11.86 3.17 12.44
C TRP A 46 -10.54 3.80 12.04
N PHE A 47 -9.45 3.27 12.58
CA PHE A 47 -8.09 3.71 12.25
C PHE A 47 -7.50 2.87 11.12
N PHE A 48 -6.78 3.52 10.22
CA PHE A 48 -6.04 2.85 9.16
C PHE A 48 -4.71 3.55 8.90
N TYR A 49 -3.83 2.85 8.20
CA TYR A 49 -2.59 3.43 7.70
C TYR A 49 -2.82 4.07 6.33
N ASP A 50 -2.13 5.18 6.08
CA ASP A 50 -2.13 5.92 4.84
C ASP A 50 -0.69 6.21 4.39
N MET A 51 -0.40 5.92 3.13
CA MET A 51 0.94 6.01 2.52
C MET A 51 0.80 6.67 1.13
N PRO A 52 0.62 8.00 1.03
CA PRO A 52 0.50 8.69 -0.24
C PRO A 52 1.83 8.72 -0.99
N TYR A 53 1.82 8.42 -2.29
CA TYR A 53 3.01 8.41 -3.13
C TYR A 53 2.69 8.82 -4.58
N GLY A 54 3.37 9.86 -5.09
CA GLY A 54 3.30 10.22 -6.50
C GLY A 54 1.90 10.49 -7.05
N GLY A 55 1.00 11.05 -6.22
CA GLY A 55 -0.41 11.28 -6.57
C GLY A 55 -1.32 10.07 -6.37
N GLN A 56 -0.78 8.90 -6.02
CA GLN A 56 -1.52 7.71 -5.61
C GLN A 56 -1.67 7.66 -4.09
N ARG A 57 -2.77 7.08 -3.60
CA ARG A 57 -3.03 6.90 -2.17
C ARG A 57 -3.12 5.41 -1.85
N ILE A 58 -2.20 4.90 -1.04
CA ILE A 58 -2.20 3.52 -0.56
C ILE A 58 -2.71 3.52 0.87
N TRP A 59 -3.89 2.96 1.11
CA TRP A 59 -4.56 3.07 2.42
C TRP A 59 -5.38 1.80 2.75
N GLY A 60 -5.99 1.79 3.93
CA GLY A 60 -6.89 0.73 4.37
C GLY A 60 -6.19 -0.63 4.50
N VAL A 61 -6.84 -1.69 4.01
CA VAL A 61 -6.34 -3.07 4.14
C VAL A 61 -4.97 -3.24 3.46
N THR A 62 -4.76 -2.66 2.28
CA THR A 62 -3.50 -2.74 1.55
C THR A 62 -2.34 -2.12 2.34
N ALA A 63 -2.53 -0.92 2.89
CA ALA A 63 -1.53 -0.28 3.74
C ALA A 63 -1.27 -1.10 5.03
N GLY A 64 -2.28 -1.73 5.61
CA GLY A 64 -2.13 -2.64 6.75
C GLY A 64 -1.28 -3.89 6.43
N ILE A 65 -1.45 -4.47 5.23
CA ILE A 65 -0.62 -5.59 4.75
C ILE A 65 0.84 -5.16 4.60
N ILE A 66 1.08 -3.98 4.01
CA ILE A 66 2.43 -3.42 3.85
C ILE A 66 3.06 -3.13 5.22
N ARG A 67 2.30 -2.58 6.17
CA ARG A 67 2.77 -2.34 7.53
C ARG A 67 3.17 -3.64 8.23
N THR A 68 2.35 -4.68 8.11
CA THR A 68 2.67 -6.01 8.65
C THR A 68 3.95 -6.57 8.04
N LEU A 69 4.18 -6.33 6.74
CA LEU A 69 5.42 -6.73 6.08
C LEU A 69 6.64 -5.99 6.65
N TYR A 70 6.53 -4.68 6.84
CA TYR A 70 7.57 -3.88 7.48
C TYR A 70 7.91 -4.41 8.88
N GLU A 71 6.90 -4.67 9.71
CA GLU A 71 7.09 -5.17 11.08
C GLU A 71 7.78 -6.53 11.13
N ARG A 72 7.63 -7.36 10.10
CA ARG A 72 8.25 -8.69 10.05
C ARG A 72 9.69 -8.69 9.58
N LEU A 73 10.07 -7.73 8.74
CA LEU A 73 11.37 -7.74 8.05
C LEU A 73 12.34 -6.65 8.53
N TYR A 74 11.83 -5.59 9.15
CA TYR A 74 12.60 -4.38 9.44
C TYR A 74 12.46 -3.84 10.88
N ALA A 75 11.54 -4.40 11.69
CA ALA A 75 11.37 -4.00 13.10
C ALA A 75 12.14 -4.90 14.07
#